data_AF-A0A1M3EN55-F1
#
_entry.id   AF-A0A1M3EN55-F1
#
_cell.length_a   1.000
_cell.length_b   1.000
_cell.length_c   1.000
_cell.angle_alpha   90.00
_cell.angle_beta   90.00
_cell.angle_gamma   90.00
#
_symmetry.space_group_name_H-M   'P 1'
#
loop_
_entity.id
_entity.type
_entity.pdbx_description
1 polymer ?
#
loop_
_entity_poly.entity_id
_entity_poly.type
_entity_poly.pdbx_seq_one_letter_code
_entity_poly.pdbx_strand_id
1 'polypeptide(L)'
;MADSGRQIREYWSGPGDLAEEFRSAITLGLMLVVTNQASDGEVEFRSALYDQDVEVPYSPAPQWLPVPDGMALVDRSYPTEEELSAAFADPRWTTLHSRAFWVWVQEEGHPDSASVEIVVEHFDRALDVREAFRQFQVDDDGDPESRGPLTVRNRFDLYCTLLAMTADLDTLVSDWKHSPDSVVRDDMPLVVHDQPRKWWAEVAASTDRLLEASRTGSLVELEPRSVAEEVLLALATRTSYVAWGHDTAELVGVYPPVETLPRDVEWDGRHEEILPHLVGDVDVEMLWDRRLDGIGDPSDTVNVILRIGDLRPAAWHHARNA
;
A
#
# COMPACT_ATOMS: atom_id res chain seq x y z
N MET A 1 -14.51 -1.63 30.34
CA MET A 1 -14.90 -2.89 29.68
C MET A 1 -16.41 -2.87 29.61
N ALA A 2 -16.95 -2.41 28.48
CA ALA A 2 -18.37 -2.50 28.22
C ALA A 2 -18.78 -3.97 28.21
N ASP A 3 -19.98 -4.27 28.72
CA ASP A 3 -20.58 -5.61 28.63
C ASP A 3 -20.53 -6.03 27.16
N SER A 4 -19.69 -7.02 26.83
CA SER A 4 -19.56 -7.48 25.46
C SER A 4 -20.90 -8.09 25.07
N GLY A 5 -21.61 -7.47 24.12
CA GLY A 5 -22.88 -7.94 23.59
C GLY A 5 -22.86 -9.43 23.28
N ARG A 6 -24.03 -10.07 23.31
CA ARG A 6 -24.12 -11.50 23.03
C ARG A 6 -23.91 -11.71 21.53
N GLN A 7 -22.93 -12.55 21.18
CA GLN A 7 -22.77 -13.00 19.80
C GLN A 7 -24.04 -13.74 19.36
N ILE A 8 -24.72 -13.20 18.35
CA ILE A 8 -25.93 -13.78 17.77
C ILE A 8 -25.55 -14.91 16.83
N ARG A 9 -24.56 -14.63 15.96
CA ARG A 9 -24.21 -15.51 14.85
C ARG A 9 -22.75 -15.32 14.45
N GLU A 10 -22.15 -16.43 14.03
CA GLU A 10 -20.90 -16.44 13.27
C GLU A 10 -21.19 -17.09 11.92
N TYR A 11 -20.65 -16.53 10.85
CA TYR A 11 -20.79 -17.07 9.52
C TYR A 11 -19.65 -16.59 8.61
N TRP A 12 -19.50 -17.27 7.48
CA TRP A 12 -18.56 -16.90 6.44
C TRP A 12 -19.27 -16.08 5.37
N SER A 13 -18.63 -15.01 4.94
CA SER A 13 -19.13 -14.09 3.92
C SER A 13 -18.19 -14.04 2.73
N GLY A 14 -18.76 -13.90 1.53
CA GLY A 14 -17.98 -13.59 0.35
C GLY A 14 -17.61 -12.10 0.31
N PRO A 15 -16.49 -11.73 -0.34
CA PRO A 15 -16.03 -10.33 -0.42
C PRO A 15 -17.07 -9.38 -1.02
N GLY A 16 -17.92 -9.88 -1.94
CA GLY A 16 -18.96 -9.07 -2.59
C GLY A 16 -20.11 -8.63 -1.68
N ASP A 17 -20.37 -9.35 -0.59
CA ASP A 17 -21.55 -9.13 0.27
C ASP A 17 -21.22 -8.25 1.50
N LEU A 18 -19.95 -8.16 1.89
CA LEU A 18 -19.51 -7.54 3.15
C LEU A 18 -19.91 -6.07 3.29
N ALA A 19 -19.86 -5.30 2.20
CA ALA A 19 -20.25 -3.89 2.23
C ALA A 19 -21.76 -3.73 2.53
N GLU A 20 -22.60 -4.59 1.95
CA GLU A 20 -24.04 -4.59 2.21
C GLU A 20 -24.36 -5.10 3.63
N GLU A 21 -23.63 -6.12 4.09
CA GLU A 21 -23.74 -6.61 5.45
C GLU A 21 -23.39 -5.54 6.49
N PHE A 22 -22.31 -4.78 6.27
CA PHE A 22 -21.92 -3.66 7.14
C PHE A 22 -23.01 -2.58 7.20
N ARG A 23 -23.50 -2.12 6.04
CA ARG A 23 -24.58 -1.12 5.97
C ARG A 23 -25.85 -1.61 6.66
N SER A 24 -26.18 -2.89 6.49
CA SER A 24 -27.33 -3.52 7.15
C SER A 24 -27.13 -3.60 8.67
N ALA A 25 -25.95 -3.95 9.14
CA ALA A 25 -25.61 -4.02 10.56
C ALA A 25 -25.70 -2.63 11.23
N ILE A 26 -25.14 -1.60 10.58
CA ILE A 26 -25.25 -0.19 11.01
C ILE A 26 -26.72 0.21 11.11
N THR A 27 -27.51 -0.04 10.06
CA THR A 27 -28.94 0.32 10.01
C THR A 27 -29.75 -0.37 11.12
N LEU A 28 -29.39 -1.61 11.46
CA LEU A 28 -30.09 -2.41 12.47
C LEU A 28 -29.58 -2.16 13.90
N GLY A 29 -28.52 -1.36 14.10
CA GLY A 29 -27.90 -1.16 15.41
C GLY A 29 -27.25 -2.44 15.96
N LEU A 30 -26.69 -3.26 15.06
CA LEU A 30 -26.00 -4.51 15.42
C LEU A 30 -24.51 -4.37 15.16
N MET A 31 -23.68 -4.66 16.16
CA MET A 31 -22.24 -4.67 15.96
C MET A 31 -21.85 -5.84 15.05
N LEU A 32 -21.14 -5.52 13.96
CA LEU A 32 -20.57 -6.49 13.04
C LEU A 32 -19.05 -6.37 13.10
N VAL A 33 -18.39 -7.48 13.42
CA VAL A 33 -16.93 -7.59 13.36
C VAL A 33 -16.57 -8.58 12.26
N VAL A 34 -15.80 -8.12 11.29
CA VAL A 34 -15.28 -8.95 10.20
C VAL A 34 -13.80 -9.18 10.43
N THR A 35 -13.37 -10.43 10.32
CA THR A 35 -11.95 -10.83 10.34
C THR A 35 -11.66 -11.67 9.12
N ASN A 36 -10.43 -11.67 8.64
CA ASN A 36 -10.00 -12.65 7.64
C ASN A 36 -9.41 -13.90 8.29
N GLN A 37 -9.57 -15.00 7.58
CA GLN A 37 -8.78 -16.20 7.75
C GLN A 37 -8.35 -16.68 6.36
N ALA A 38 -7.16 -17.28 6.31
CA ALA A 38 -6.73 -17.93 5.10
C ALA A 38 -7.17 -19.40 5.07
N SER A 39 -7.74 -19.81 3.94
CA SER A 39 -8.31 -21.13 3.72
C SER A 39 -8.03 -21.54 2.29
N ASP A 40 -7.24 -22.60 2.10
CA ASP A 40 -6.87 -23.13 0.78
C ASP A 40 -6.38 -22.08 -0.24
N GLY A 41 -5.70 -21.02 0.25
CA GLY A 41 -5.12 -19.97 -0.58
C GLY A 41 -6.08 -18.91 -1.07
N GLU A 42 -7.32 -18.94 -0.59
CA GLU A 42 -8.26 -17.84 -0.67
C GLU A 42 -8.44 -17.22 0.71
N VAL A 43 -8.91 -15.98 0.72
CA VAL A 43 -9.27 -15.29 1.94
C VAL A 43 -10.75 -15.43 2.17
N GLU A 44 -11.05 -16.08 3.28
CA GLU A 44 -12.40 -16.20 3.78
C GLU A 44 -12.62 -15.15 4.85
N PHE A 45 -13.73 -14.42 4.72
CA PHE A 45 -14.13 -13.44 5.71
C PHE A 45 -15.06 -14.08 6.70
N ARG A 46 -14.69 -14.00 7.96
CA ARG A 46 -15.50 -14.45 9.08
C ARG A 46 -16.18 -13.25 9.72
N SER A 47 -17.50 -13.25 9.63
CA SER A 47 -18.41 -12.25 10.17
C SER A 47 -18.97 -12.73 11.52
N ALA A 48 -18.77 -11.92 12.55
CA ALA A 48 -19.36 -12.11 13.88
C ALA A 48 -20.33 -10.97 14.18
N LEU A 49 -21.62 -11.32 14.31
CA LEU A 49 -22.69 -10.37 14.59
C LEU A 49 -23.08 -10.42 16.07
N TYR A 50 -23.19 -9.26 16.69
CA TYR A 50 -23.54 -9.08 18.11
C TYR A 50 -24.84 -8.28 18.24
N ASP A 51 -25.60 -8.55 19.31
CA ASP A 51 -26.93 -7.99 19.54
C ASP A 51 -26.97 -6.55 20.06
N GLN A 52 -25.81 -5.92 20.23
CA GLN A 52 -25.67 -4.56 20.71
C GLN A 52 -24.65 -3.84 19.83
N ASP A 53 -24.95 -2.59 19.50
CA ASP A 53 -23.97 -1.63 19.00
C ASP A 53 -23.10 -1.10 20.13
N VAL A 54 -22.08 -0.32 19.76
CA VAL A 54 -21.09 0.22 20.68
C VAL A 54 -21.01 1.73 20.49
N GLU A 55 -21.42 2.48 21.50
CA GLU A 55 -21.21 3.93 21.57
C GLU A 55 -20.02 4.26 22.48
N VAL A 56 -19.13 5.12 21.98
CA VAL A 56 -17.86 5.47 22.62
C VAL A 56 -17.66 6.98 22.63
N PRO A 57 -17.04 7.54 23.68
CA PRO A 57 -16.68 8.95 23.69
C PRO A 57 -15.67 9.28 22.60
N TYR A 58 -15.69 10.54 22.12
CA TYR A 58 -14.66 11.08 21.24
C TYR A 58 -13.25 10.88 21.84
N SER A 59 -12.30 10.46 21.01
CA SER A 59 -10.88 10.42 21.35
C SER A 59 -10.05 10.81 20.12
N PRO A 60 -9.00 11.65 20.28
CA PRO A 60 -8.15 12.07 19.16
C PRO A 60 -7.20 10.97 18.66
N ALA A 61 -7.01 9.89 19.42
CA ALA A 61 -6.23 8.72 19.03
C ALA A 61 -6.94 7.46 19.54
N PRO A 62 -8.08 7.10 18.94
CA PRO A 62 -8.93 6.07 19.49
C PRO A 62 -8.28 4.69 19.39
N GLN A 63 -8.55 3.81 20.35
CA GLN A 63 -8.32 2.37 20.20
C GLN A 63 -9.49 1.68 20.89
N TRP A 64 -10.54 1.37 20.12
CA TRP A 64 -11.80 0.87 20.69
C TRP A 64 -11.78 -0.62 20.97
N LEU A 65 -11.08 -1.39 20.14
CA LEU A 65 -10.84 -2.81 20.36
C LEU A 65 -9.36 -3.05 20.65
N PRO A 66 -9.02 -3.99 21.57
CA PRO A 66 -7.63 -4.33 21.83
C PRO A 66 -6.98 -4.91 20.57
N VAL A 67 -5.68 -4.64 20.41
CA VAL A 67 -4.85 -5.35 19.43
C VAL A 67 -4.83 -6.83 19.82
N PRO A 68 -5.01 -7.77 18.88
CA PRO A 68 -4.87 -9.19 19.15
C PRO A 68 -3.50 -9.54 19.75
N ASP A 69 -3.47 -10.49 20.69
CA ASP A 69 -2.24 -10.89 21.37
C ASP A 69 -1.14 -11.34 20.40
N GLY A 70 0.06 -10.78 20.60
CA GLY A 70 1.24 -11.13 19.80
C GLY A 70 1.27 -10.52 18.40
N MET A 71 0.42 -9.53 18.11
CA MET A 71 0.45 -8.76 16.87
C MET A 71 0.67 -7.27 17.17
N ALA A 72 1.22 -6.53 16.21
CA ALA A 72 1.29 -5.09 16.15
C ALA A 72 0.31 -4.55 15.10
N LEU A 73 -0.28 -3.39 15.36
CA LEU A 73 -1.09 -2.67 14.39
C LEU A 73 -0.15 -2.06 13.33
N VAL A 74 -0.31 -2.47 12.07
CA VAL A 74 0.43 -1.95 10.91
C VAL A 74 -0.25 -0.70 10.39
N ASP A 75 -1.56 -0.79 10.15
CA ASP A 75 -2.34 0.29 9.61
C ASP A 75 -3.75 0.32 10.22
N ARG A 76 -4.32 1.52 10.29
CA ARG A 76 -5.73 1.74 10.58
C ARG A 76 -6.28 2.82 9.68
N SER A 77 -7.37 2.51 9.01
CA SER A 77 -8.13 3.44 8.18
C SER A 77 -9.58 3.58 8.65
N TYR A 78 -10.21 4.66 8.22
CA TYR A 78 -11.58 5.04 8.58
C TYR A 78 -12.42 5.26 7.32
N PRO A 79 -12.74 4.20 6.57
CA PRO A 79 -13.49 4.35 5.32
C PRO A 79 -14.92 4.81 5.59
N THR A 80 -15.48 5.54 4.65
CA THR A 80 -16.92 5.84 4.60
C THR A 80 -17.73 4.63 4.14
N GLU A 81 -19.06 4.67 4.29
CA GLU A 81 -19.95 3.60 3.79
C GLU A 81 -19.84 3.38 2.26
N GLU A 82 -19.47 4.41 1.51
CA GLU A 82 -19.27 4.34 0.05
C GLU A 82 -17.95 3.64 -0.30
N GLU A 83 -16.94 3.73 0.57
CA GLU A 83 -15.61 3.15 0.39
C GLU A 83 -15.50 1.70 0.87
N LEU A 84 -16.50 1.17 1.59
CA LEU A 84 -16.50 -0.20 2.12
C LEU A 84 -16.17 -1.27 1.09
N SER A 85 -16.71 -1.17 -0.13
CA SER A 85 -16.42 -2.14 -1.19
C SER A 85 -14.95 -2.12 -1.60
N ALA A 86 -14.34 -0.93 -1.68
CA ALA A 86 -12.91 -0.80 -1.94
C ALA A 86 -12.09 -1.27 -0.73
N ALA A 87 -12.53 -0.96 0.48
CA ALA A 87 -11.86 -1.37 1.72
C ALA A 87 -11.84 -2.89 1.91
N PHE A 88 -12.88 -3.63 1.51
CA PHE A 88 -12.88 -5.10 1.53
C PHE A 88 -12.22 -5.75 0.31
N ALA A 89 -12.13 -5.02 -0.80
CA ALA A 89 -11.29 -5.41 -1.94
C ALA A 89 -9.80 -5.12 -1.70
N ASP A 90 -9.47 -4.38 -0.64
CA ASP A 90 -8.10 -4.08 -0.25
C ASP A 90 -7.35 -5.40 -0.04
N PRO A 91 -6.31 -5.69 -0.83
CA PRO A 91 -5.71 -6.99 -0.72
C PRO A 91 -4.94 -7.15 0.60
N ARG A 92 -4.82 -6.16 1.49
CA ARG A 92 -4.19 -6.37 2.81
C ARG A 92 -4.99 -7.35 3.66
N TRP A 93 -6.29 -7.49 3.39
CA TRP A 93 -7.13 -8.59 3.89
C TRP A 93 -6.62 -9.97 3.53
N THR A 94 -5.72 -10.07 2.56
CA THR A 94 -5.19 -11.34 2.06
C THR A 94 -3.76 -11.63 2.45
N THR A 95 -3.07 -10.66 3.05
CA THR A 95 -1.67 -10.80 3.47
C THR A 95 -1.44 -10.53 4.95
N LEU A 96 -2.36 -9.80 5.59
CA LEU A 96 -2.30 -9.46 7.00
C LEU A 96 -3.52 -10.02 7.72
N HIS A 97 -3.37 -10.40 8.98
CA HIS A 97 -4.55 -10.51 9.83
C HIS A 97 -5.20 -9.13 9.93
N SER A 98 -6.46 -9.04 9.57
CA SER A 98 -7.19 -7.81 9.36
C SER A 98 -8.53 -7.91 10.08
N ARG A 99 -9.02 -6.78 10.56
CA ARG A 99 -10.28 -6.66 11.26
C ARG A 99 -11.00 -5.40 10.81
N ALA A 100 -12.29 -5.52 10.53
CA ALA A 100 -13.18 -4.38 10.33
C ALA A 100 -14.31 -4.42 11.35
N PHE A 101 -14.70 -3.26 11.83
CA PHE A 101 -15.85 -3.07 12.71
C PHE A 101 -16.35 -1.64 12.58
N TRP A 102 -17.47 -1.32 13.22
CA TRP A 102 -17.99 0.04 13.27
C TRP A 102 -18.40 0.40 14.71
N VAL A 103 -18.38 1.69 15.04
CA VAL A 103 -18.79 2.20 16.35
C VAL A 103 -19.53 3.53 16.19
N TRP A 104 -20.40 3.85 17.15
CA TRP A 104 -20.93 5.21 17.31
C TRP A 104 -19.93 6.04 18.11
N VAL A 105 -19.40 7.11 17.53
CA VAL A 105 -18.45 8.01 18.20
C VAL A 105 -19.16 9.31 18.53
N GLN A 106 -19.17 9.67 19.82
CA GLN A 106 -19.74 10.95 20.24
C GLN A 106 -19.02 12.13 19.58
N GLU A 107 -19.75 13.15 19.20
CA GLU A 107 -19.17 14.36 18.60
C GLU A 107 -18.39 15.18 19.64
N GLU A 108 -17.27 15.79 19.24
CA GLU A 108 -16.44 16.59 20.14
C GLU A 108 -17.26 17.73 20.77
N GLY A 109 -17.38 17.71 22.10
CA GLY A 109 -18.15 18.70 22.86
C GLY A 109 -19.66 18.52 22.84
N HIS A 110 -20.18 17.46 22.21
CA HIS A 110 -21.60 17.18 22.05
C HIS A 110 -21.95 15.73 22.44
N PRO A 111 -22.03 15.40 23.75
CA PRO A 111 -22.20 14.01 24.22
C PRO A 111 -23.57 13.40 23.87
N ASP A 112 -24.54 14.22 23.47
CA ASP A 112 -25.88 13.77 23.04
C ASP A 112 -25.96 13.52 21.51
N SER A 113 -24.83 13.64 20.80
CA SER A 113 -24.72 13.47 19.35
C SER A 113 -23.60 12.49 19.05
N ALA A 114 -23.83 11.55 18.14
CA ALA A 114 -22.83 10.56 17.73
C ALA A 114 -22.92 10.28 16.23
N SER A 115 -21.77 10.02 15.60
CA SER A 115 -21.66 9.61 14.20
C SER A 115 -21.11 8.19 14.09
N VAL A 116 -21.46 7.50 13.01
CA VAL A 116 -20.87 6.19 12.71
C VAL A 116 -19.43 6.38 12.27
N GLU A 117 -18.53 5.61 12.86
CA GLU A 117 -17.15 5.48 12.42
C GLU A 117 -16.87 4.02 12.10
N ILE A 118 -16.53 3.75 10.84
CA ILE A 118 -16.10 2.44 10.37
C ILE A 118 -14.60 2.39 10.51
N VAL A 119 -14.08 1.26 10.97
CA VAL A 119 -12.68 1.06 11.28
C VAL A 119 -12.20 -0.17 10.57
N VAL A 120 -11.12 -0.05 9.81
CA VAL A 120 -10.40 -1.18 9.23
C VAL A 120 -8.98 -1.16 9.79
N GLU A 121 -8.58 -2.26 10.42
CA GLU A 121 -7.29 -2.44 11.04
C GLU A 121 -6.55 -3.61 10.39
N HIS A 122 -5.27 -3.42 10.15
CA HIS A 122 -4.36 -4.44 9.64
C HIS A 122 -3.25 -4.68 10.66
N PHE A 123 -2.98 -5.95 10.94
CA PHE A 123 -2.01 -6.37 11.96
C PHE A 123 -0.83 -7.12 11.31
N ASP A 124 0.36 -6.96 11.88
CA ASP A 124 1.66 -7.47 11.39
C ASP A 124 1.81 -8.99 11.44
N ARG A 125 0.71 -9.72 11.60
CA ARG A 125 0.73 -11.16 11.48
C ARG A 125 0.82 -11.52 10.00
N ALA A 126 2.05 -11.75 9.56
CA ALA A 126 2.35 -12.32 8.26
C ALA A 126 1.48 -13.56 8.02
N LEU A 127 0.63 -13.51 6.99
CA LEU A 127 0.07 -14.72 6.41
C LEU A 127 1.18 -15.54 5.73
N ASP A 128 0.95 -16.83 5.55
CA ASP A 128 1.93 -17.71 4.91
C ASP A 128 2.28 -17.12 3.54
N VAL A 129 3.56 -16.87 3.28
CA VAL A 129 4.10 -16.31 2.02
C VAL A 129 3.55 -17.05 0.80
N ARG A 130 3.18 -18.32 0.96
CA ARG A 130 2.51 -19.14 -0.06
C ARG A 130 1.15 -18.62 -0.49
N GLU A 131 0.44 -17.88 0.36
CA GLU A 131 -0.88 -17.31 0.09
C GLU A 131 -0.75 -16.01 -0.72
N ALA A 132 0.18 -15.11 -0.34
CA ALA A 132 0.54 -13.95 -1.14
C ALA A 132 0.97 -14.37 -2.57
N PHE A 133 1.77 -15.44 -2.65
CA PHE A 133 2.23 -16.00 -3.92
C PHE A 133 1.10 -16.56 -4.80
N ARG A 134 0.06 -17.15 -4.21
CA ARG A 134 -1.12 -17.62 -4.97
C ARG A 134 -1.87 -16.46 -5.61
N GLN A 135 -1.91 -15.29 -4.99
CA GLN A 135 -2.60 -14.13 -5.58
C GLN A 135 -1.92 -13.64 -6.86
N PHE A 136 -0.60 -13.54 -6.84
CA PHE A 136 0.17 -13.23 -8.05
C PHE A 136 -0.09 -14.23 -9.20
N GLN A 137 -0.46 -15.48 -8.88
CA GLN A 137 -0.85 -16.49 -9.88
C GLN A 137 -2.32 -16.39 -10.32
N VAL A 138 -3.25 -15.95 -9.46
CA VAL A 138 -4.68 -15.88 -9.77
C VAL A 138 -5.03 -14.63 -10.59
N ASP A 139 -4.35 -13.50 -10.37
CA ASP A 139 -4.50 -12.29 -11.21
C ASP A 139 -3.90 -12.46 -12.63
N ASP A 140 -3.35 -13.65 -12.92
CA ASP A 140 -2.72 -13.99 -14.19
C ASP A 140 -3.72 -14.28 -15.34
N ASP A 141 -5.03 -14.25 -15.09
CA ASP A 141 -6.07 -14.52 -16.11
C ASP A 141 -6.28 -13.41 -17.17
N GLY A 142 -5.57 -12.28 -17.07
CA GLY A 142 -5.54 -11.20 -18.08
C GLY A 142 -4.75 -11.55 -19.34
N ASP A 143 -4.98 -10.81 -20.44
CA ASP A 143 -4.29 -11.00 -21.72
C ASP A 143 -2.76 -10.79 -21.58
N PRO A 144 -1.93 -11.84 -21.73
CA PRO A 144 -0.47 -11.74 -21.58
C PRO A 144 0.19 -10.72 -22.50
N GLU A 145 -0.37 -10.50 -23.69
CA GLU A 145 0.20 -9.56 -24.67
C GLU A 145 0.12 -8.10 -24.20
N SER A 146 -0.86 -7.78 -23.34
CA SER A 146 -1.09 -6.42 -22.83
C SER A 146 -0.20 -6.04 -21.64
N ARG A 147 0.48 -7.00 -21.01
CA ARG A 147 1.26 -6.76 -19.77
C ARG A 147 2.69 -6.30 -20.02
N GLY A 148 3.25 -6.63 -21.18
CA GLY A 148 4.66 -6.37 -21.50
C GLY A 148 5.61 -6.77 -20.34
N PRO A 149 6.42 -5.83 -19.81
CA PRO A 149 7.40 -6.12 -18.76
C PRO A 149 6.81 -6.42 -17.38
N LEU A 150 5.50 -6.22 -17.15
CA LEU A 150 4.85 -6.51 -15.87
C LEU A 150 4.40 -7.97 -15.76
N THR A 151 5.34 -8.88 -16.02
CA THR A 151 5.15 -10.32 -15.80
C THR A 151 4.91 -10.58 -14.31
N VAL A 152 4.32 -11.73 -13.98
CA VAL A 152 4.08 -12.14 -12.58
C VAL A 152 5.38 -12.11 -11.76
N ARG A 153 6.49 -12.54 -12.35
CA ARG A 153 7.81 -12.54 -11.70
C ARG A 153 8.37 -11.14 -11.52
N ASN A 154 8.34 -10.31 -12.57
CA ASN A 154 8.82 -8.94 -12.49
C ASN A 154 8.01 -8.09 -11.50
N ARG A 155 6.70 -8.33 -11.41
CA ARG A 155 5.84 -7.71 -10.39
C ARG A 155 6.20 -8.18 -8.98
N PHE A 156 6.47 -9.47 -8.80
CA PHE A 156 6.91 -10.00 -7.52
C PHE A 156 8.26 -9.42 -7.10
N ASP A 157 9.21 -9.32 -8.03
CA ASP A 157 10.51 -8.68 -7.79
C ASP A 157 10.36 -7.19 -7.43
N LEU A 158 9.47 -6.48 -8.13
CA LEU A 158 9.12 -5.10 -7.82
C LEU A 158 8.52 -4.98 -6.40
N TYR A 159 7.62 -5.88 -6.02
CA TYR A 159 7.06 -5.95 -4.67
C TYR A 159 8.15 -6.15 -3.61
N CYS A 160 9.07 -7.11 -3.79
CA CYS A 160 10.17 -7.33 -2.85
C CYS A 160 11.08 -6.10 -2.73
N THR A 161 11.30 -5.40 -3.85
CA THR A 161 12.13 -4.19 -3.87
C THR A 161 11.45 -3.04 -3.14
N LEU A 162 10.18 -2.79 -3.43
CA LEU A 162 9.40 -1.74 -2.77
C LEU A 162 9.23 -2.03 -1.27
N LEU A 163 9.16 -3.30 -0.87
CA LEU A 163 9.13 -3.71 0.54
C LEU A 163 10.42 -3.28 1.25
N ALA A 164 11.57 -3.52 0.63
CA ALA A 164 12.87 -3.10 1.17
C ALA A 164 12.98 -1.57 1.23
N MET A 165 12.51 -0.87 0.19
CA MET A 165 12.48 0.60 0.16
C MET A 165 11.58 1.19 1.23
N THR A 166 10.38 0.64 1.45
CA THR A 166 9.48 1.04 2.55
C THR A 166 10.20 0.88 3.89
N ALA A 167 10.81 -0.27 4.16
CA ALA A 167 11.53 -0.49 5.43
C ALA A 167 12.69 0.50 5.65
N ASP A 168 13.45 0.81 4.59
CA ASP A 168 14.54 1.80 4.62
C ASP A 168 14.02 3.22 4.90
N LEU A 169 12.97 3.64 4.19
CA LEU A 169 12.36 4.97 4.33
C LEU A 169 11.63 5.15 5.66
N ASP A 170 10.95 4.12 6.16
CA ASP A 170 10.33 4.13 7.48
C ASP A 170 11.36 4.31 8.59
N THR A 171 12.51 3.63 8.46
CA THR A 171 13.64 3.79 9.37
C THR A 171 14.18 5.22 9.29
N LEU A 172 14.38 5.75 8.08
CA LEU A 172 14.80 7.13 7.85
C LEU A 172 13.88 8.15 8.51
N VAL A 173 12.57 8.02 8.29
CA VAL A 173 11.56 8.96 8.80
C VAL A 173 11.39 8.82 10.30
N SER A 174 11.42 7.61 10.84
CA SER A 174 11.24 7.34 12.28
C SER A 174 12.42 7.82 13.10
N ASP A 175 13.64 7.61 12.63
CA ASP A 175 14.87 7.95 13.34
C ASP A 175 15.58 9.22 12.82
N TRP A 176 14.84 10.10 12.12
CA TRP A 176 15.35 11.28 11.41
C TRP A 176 16.42 12.10 12.16
N LYS A 177 16.28 12.27 13.48
CA LYS A 177 17.21 13.07 14.30
C LYS A 177 18.61 12.47 14.41
N HIS A 178 18.74 11.17 14.31
CA HIS A 178 20.02 10.47 14.34
C HIS A 178 20.61 10.28 12.94
N SER A 179 19.92 10.78 11.91
CA SER A 179 20.33 10.70 10.50
C SER A 179 20.77 9.29 10.12
N PRO A 180 19.87 8.29 10.24
CA PRO A 180 20.21 6.92 9.90
C PRO A 180 20.70 6.83 8.45
N ASP A 181 21.53 5.83 8.19
CA ASP A 181 21.91 5.44 6.84
C ASP A 181 20.63 5.01 6.11
N SER A 182 20.47 5.46 4.86
CA SER A 182 19.32 5.11 4.03
C SER A 182 19.80 4.96 2.61
N VAL A 183 19.65 3.75 2.08
CA VAL A 183 20.06 3.43 0.71
C VAL A 183 19.24 4.27 -0.27
N VAL A 184 17.93 4.39 -0.02
CA VAL A 184 17.03 5.17 -0.88
C VAL A 184 17.41 6.65 -0.88
N ARG A 185 17.65 7.26 0.28
CA ARG A 185 18.05 8.67 0.35
C ARG A 185 19.38 8.92 -0.35
N ASP A 186 20.36 8.06 -0.14
CA ASP A 186 21.71 8.26 -0.66
C ASP A 186 21.75 8.15 -2.19
N ASP A 187 20.88 7.32 -2.78
CA ASP A 187 20.75 7.14 -4.23
C ASP A 187 19.74 8.09 -4.90
N MET A 188 18.99 8.90 -4.14
CA MET A 188 18.08 9.92 -4.69
C MET A 188 18.84 11.08 -5.35
N PRO A 189 18.20 11.83 -6.27
CA PRO A 189 18.79 13.02 -6.88
C PRO A 189 19.25 14.06 -5.83
N LEU A 190 20.41 14.68 -6.05
CA LEU A 190 21.01 15.62 -5.09
C LEU A 190 20.08 16.78 -4.70
N VAL A 191 19.19 17.20 -5.61
CA VAL A 191 18.25 18.31 -5.39
C VAL A 191 17.26 18.05 -4.23
N VAL A 192 17.08 16.78 -3.82
CA VAL A 192 16.17 16.42 -2.72
C VAL A 192 16.86 16.11 -1.40
N HIS A 193 18.20 16.02 -1.36
CA HIS A 193 18.95 15.61 -0.16
C HIS A 193 18.71 16.55 1.03
N ASP A 194 18.59 17.86 0.78
CA ASP A 194 18.37 18.87 1.82
C ASP A 194 16.88 19.07 2.20
N GLN A 195 15.95 18.26 1.66
CA GLN A 195 14.53 18.40 1.97
C GLN A 195 14.21 17.99 3.42
N PRO A 196 13.23 18.64 4.07
CA PRO A 196 12.91 18.38 5.46
C PRO A 196 12.24 17.02 5.66
N ARG A 197 12.26 16.50 6.91
CA ARG A 197 11.59 15.23 7.30
C ARG A 197 10.18 15.07 6.74
N LYS A 198 9.39 16.14 6.73
CA LYS A 198 8.00 16.09 6.23
C LYS A 198 7.95 15.69 4.76
N TRP A 199 8.86 16.22 3.95
CA TRP A 199 8.96 15.89 2.52
C TRP A 199 9.32 14.41 2.34
N TRP A 200 10.29 13.91 3.11
CA TRP A 200 10.65 12.48 3.09
C TRP A 200 9.55 11.55 3.62
N ALA A 201 8.71 12.01 4.55
CA ALA A 201 7.53 11.27 4.97
C ALA A 201 6.49 11.13 3.85
N GLU A 202 6.37 12.14 2.97
CA GLU A 202 5.51 12.05 1.78
C GLU A 202 6.10 11.09 0.73
N VAL A 203 7.44 11.02 0.59
CA VAL A 203 8.12 9.99 -0.23
C VAL A 203 7.87 8.57 0.33
N ALA A 204 7.95 8.38 1.65
CA ALA A 204 7.66 7.10 2.29
C ALA A 204 6.22 6.65 1.99
N ALA A 205 5.24 7.55 2.17
CA ALA A 205 3.84 7.26 1.84
C ALA A 205 3.61 6.90 0.36
N SER A 206 4.33 7.57 -0.57
CA SER A 206 4.32 7.20 -1.99
C SER A 206 4.90 5.80 -2.25
N THR A 207 5.91 5.40 -1.48
CA THR A 207 6.51 4.05 -1.58
C THR A 207 5.52 3.00 -1.09
N ASP A 208 4.82 3.24 0.01
CA ASP A 208 3.79 2.33 0.53
C ASP A 208 2.64 2.13 -0.47
N ARG A 209 2.21 3.21 -1.12
CA ARG A 209 1.20 3.14 -2.19
C ARG A 209 1.68 2.32 -3.37
N LEU A 210 2.95 2.47 -3.77
CA LEU A 210 3.54 1.67 -4.86
C LEU A 210 3.70 0.20 -4.46
N LEU A 211 4.15 -0.06 -3.24
CA LEU A 211 4.26 -1.40 -2.66
C LEU A 211 2.91 -2.10 -2.74
N GLU A 212 1.86 -1.42 -2.30
CA GLU A 212 0.50 -1.92 -2.36
C GLU A 212 0.03 -2.17 -3.81
N ALA A 213 0.26 -1.22 -4.71
CA ALA A 213 -0.07 -1.37 -6.12
C ALA A 213 0.65 -2.54 -6.80
N SER A 214 1.93 -2.75 -6.49
CA SER A 214 2.73 -3.86 -7.05
C SER A 214 2.17 -5.22 -6.65
N ARG A 215 1.60 -5.28 -5.44
CA ARG A 215 0.97 -6.47 -4.88
C ARG A 215 -0.37 -6.77 -5.55
N THR A 216 -1.22 -5.77 -5.74
CA THR A 216 -2.56 -5.94 -6.34
C THR A 216 -2.50 -6.29 -7.82
N GLY A 217 -1.44 -5.87 -8.51
CA GLY A 217 -1.30 -6.13 -9.94
C GLY A 217 -2.16 -5.32 -10.87
N SER A 218 -2.93 -4.38 -10.33
CA SER A 218 -3.62 -3.42 -11.15
C SER A 218 -2.59 -2.50 -11.82
N LEU A 219 -2.51 -2.56 -13.15
CA LEU A 219 -1.66 -1.68 -13.95
C LEU A 219 -1.99 -0.20 -13.67
N VAL A 220 -3.29 0.11 -13.60
CA VAL A 220 -3.80 1.46 -13.30
C VAL A 220 -3.36 1.91 -11.91
N GLU A 221 -3.35 1.01 -10.93
CA GLU A 221 -2.89 1.36 -9.59
C GLU A 221 -1.36 1.48 -9.54
N LEU A 222 -0.61 0.83 -10.42
CA LEU A 222 0.85 0.90 -10.51
C LEU A 222 1.36 2.15 -11.23
N GLU A 223 0.58 2.74 -12.13
CA GLU A 223 0.93 4.00 -12.79
C GLU A 223 1.31 5.08 -11.74
N PRO A 224 2.47 5.74 -11.88
CA PRO A 224 2.89 6.77 -10.95
C PRO A 224 2.01 8.02 -11.09
N ARG A 225 1.49 8.48 -9.96
CA ARG A 225 0.59 9.65 -9.85
C ARG A 225 1.35 10.94 -9.66
N SER A 226 2.62 10.85 -9.30
CA SER A 226 3.48 11.96 -8.93
C SER A 226 4.93 11.71 -9.37
N VAL A 227 5.75 12.77 -9.40
CA VAL A 227 7.18 12.63 -9.72
C VAL A 227 7.91 11.79 -8.67
N ALA A 228 7.51 11.88 -7.39
CA ALA A 228 8.08 11.05 -6.33
C ALA A 228 7.92 9.56 -6.65
N GLU A 229 6.73 9.14 -7.07
CA GLU A 229 6.46 7.74 -7.39
C GLU A 229 7.22 7.27 -8.64
N GLU A 230 7.35 8.13 -9.64
CA GLU A 230 8.12 7.82 -10.84
C GLU A 230 9.61 7.63 -10.53
N VAL A 231 10.17 8.50 -9.69
CA VAL A 231 11.55 8.40 -9.17
C VAL A 231 11.75 7.14 -8.34
N LEU A 232 10.78 6.78 -7.49
CA LEU A 232 10.81 5.55 -6.70
C LEU A 232 10.79 4.31 -7.60
N LEU A 233 9.94 4.29 -8.63
CA LEU A 233 9.93 3.21 -9.63
C LEU A 233 11.24 3.16 -10.42
N ALA A 234 11.83 4.30 -10.78
CA ALA A 234 13.12 4.37 -11.46
C ALA A 234 14.27 3.80 -10.62
N LEU A 235 14.19 3.88 -9.29
CA LEU A 235 15.10 3.19 -8.38
C LEU A 235 14.76 1.71 -8.25
N ALA A 236 13.50 1.37 -7.97
CA ALA A 236 13.03 0.02 -7.69
C ALA A 236 13.23 -0.96 -8.86
N THR A 237 13.28 -0.44 -10.09
CA THR A 237 13.46 -1.24 -11.31
C THR A 237 14.93 -1.49 -11.66
N ARG A 238 15.89 -0.92 -10.91
CA ARG A 238 17.31 -1.17 -11.14
C ARG A 238 17.70 -2.55 -10.65
N THR A 239 18.57 -3.24 -11.39
CA THR A 239 19.07 -4.58 -11.02
C THR A 239 19.68 -4.64 -9.61
N SER A 240 20.37 -3.57 -9.17
CA SER A 240 20.94 -3.50 -7.82
C SER A 240 19.87 -3.44 -6.72
N TYR A 241 18.76 -2.75 -6.99
CA TYR A 241 17.63 -2.63 -6.08
C TYR A 241 16.83 -3.93 -6.03
N VAL A 242 16.65 -4.61 -7.16
CA VAL A 242 16.02 -5.94 -7.20
C VAL A 242 16.81 -6.95 -6.36
N ALA A 243 18.14 -6.98 -6.52
CA ALA A 243 18.99 -7.85 -5.71
C ALA A 243 18.88 -7.51 -4.21
N TRP A 244 18.90 -6.22 -3.85
CA TRP A 244 18.69 -5.80 -2.46
C TRP A 244 17.30 -6.16 -1.91
N GLY A 245 16.26 -6.07 -2.74
CA GLY A 245 14.91 -6.51 -2.42
C GLY A 245 14.85 -8.00 -2.13
N HIS A 246 15.54 -8.83 -2.93
CA HIS A 246 15.65 -10.28 -2.70
C HIS A 246 16.37 -10.59 -1.39
N ASP A 247 17.52 -9.98 -1.13
CA ASP A 247 18.28 -10.17 0.11
C ASP A 247 17.44 -9.79 1.35
N THR A 248 16.69 -8.68 1.26
CA THR A 248 15.81 -8.22 2.33
C THR A 248 14.65 -9.18 2.54
N ALA A 249 14.01 -9.63 1.47
CA ALA A 249 12.92 -10.59 1.52
C ALA A 249 13.38 -11.94 2.11
N GLU A 250 14.58 -12.40 1.79
CA GLU A 250 15.15 -13.61 2.39
C GLU A 250 15.41 -13.42 3.88
N LEU A 251 16.00 -12.28 4.26
CA LEU A 251 16.30 -11.94 5.66
C LEU A 251 15.05 -11.92 6.55
N VAL A 252 13.94 -11.38 6.04
CA VAL A 252 12.67 -11.29 6.79
C VAL A 252 11.77 -12.52 6.59
N GLY A 253 12.25 -13.54 5.88
CA GLY A 253 11.56 -14.83 5.72
C GLY A 253 10.37 -14.80 4.76
N VAL A 254 10.33 -13.84 3.83
CA VAL A 254 9.24 -13.64 2.86
C VAL A 254 9.63 -13.96 1.43
N TYR A 255 10.79 -14.57 1.18
CA TYR A 255 11.23 -14.97 -0.16
C TYR A 255 10.77 -16.41 -0.50
N PRO A 256 9.71 -16.59 -1.32
CA PRO A 256 9.27 -17.89 -1.80
C PRO A 256 10.19 -18.40 -2.92
N PRO A 257 10.03 -19.66 -3.36
CA PRO A 257 10.70 -20.14 -4.56
C PRO A 257 10.12 -19.43 -5.80
N VAL A 258 10.68 -18.30 -6.21
CA VAL A 258 10.31 -17.54 -7.43
C VAL A 258 10.29 -18.46 -8.66
N GLU A 259 11.02 -19.58 -8.63
CA GLU A 259 10.98 -20.61 -9.66
C GLU A 259 9.59 -21.22 -9.88
N THR A 260 8.68 -21.14 -8.90
CA THR A 260 7.31 -21.65 -9.01
C THR A 260 6.32 -20.67 -9.66
N LEU A 261 6.70 -19.41 -9.92
CA LEU A 261 5.87 -18.47 -10.69
C LEU A 261 5.88 -18.82 -12.18
N PRO A 262 4.81 -18.51 -12.93
CA PRO A 262 4.80 -18.54 -14.39
C PRO A 262 6.02 -17.81 -14.97
N ARG A 263 6.62 -18.36 -16.03
CA ARG A 263 7.78 -17.78 -16.71
C ARG A 263 7.35 -17.09 -17.99
N ASP A 264 7.90 -15.93 -18.23
CA ASP A 264 7.86 -15.23 -19.50
C ASP A 264 9.29 -15.06 -20.03
N VAL A 265 9.62 -15.77 -21.10
CA VAL A 265 10.99 -15.78 -21.64
C VAL A 265 11.38 -14.43 -22.25
N GLU A 266 10.41 -13.65 -22.71
CA GLU A 266 10.69 -12.36 -23.33
C GLU A 266 10.98 -11.30 -22.26
N TRP A 267 10.16 -11.25 -21.22
CA TRP A 267 10.12 -10.12 -20.30
C TRP A 267 10.73 -10.37 -18.92
N ASP A 268 10.81 -11.62 -18.46
CA ASP A 268 11.36 -11.91 -17.12
C ASP A 268 12.80 -11.39 -16.98
N GLY A 269 13.04 -10.62 -15.92
CA GLY A 269 14.33 -9.99 -15.63
C GLY A 269 14.59 -8.67 -16.37
N ARG A 270 13.66 -8.20 -17.22
CA ARG A 270 13.71 -6.87 -17.84
C ARG A 270 13.05 -5.81 -16.95
N HIS A 271 13.53 -5.67 -15.72
CA HIS A 271 12.93 -4.77 -14.73
C HIS A 271 12.97 -3.30 -15.16
N GLU A 272 14.04 -2.89 -15.86
CA GLU A 272 14.23 -1.53 -16.39
C GLU A 272 13.16 -1.09 -17.41
N GLU A 273 12.47 -2.03 -18.05
CA GLU A 273 11.41 -1.74 -19.01
C GLU A 273 10.06 -1.44 -18.34
N ILE A 274 9.91 -1.74 -17.04
CA ILE A 274 8.65 -1.54 -16.29
C ILE A 274 8.26 -0.06 -16.26
N LEU A 275 9.21 0.82 -15.93
CA LEU A 275 8.91 2.25 -15.85
C LEU A 275 8.52 2.84 -17.21
N PRO A 276 9.32 2.70 -18.30
CA PRO A 276 8.91 3.12 -19.63
C PRO A 276 7.53 2.58 -20.06
N HIS A 277 7.19 1.35 -19.66
CA HIS A 277 5.89 0.77 -19.95
C HIS A 277 4.74 1.48 -19.21
N LEU A 278 4.95 1.92 -17.97
CA LEU A 278 3.95 2.61 -17.16
C LEU A 278 3.77 4.09 -17.53
N VAL A 279 4.86 4.80 -17.88
CA VAL A 279 4.81 6.26 -18.11
C VAL A 279 4.98 6.68 -19.57
N GLY A 280 5.53 5.82 -20.42
CA GLY A 280 5.87 6.14 -21.81
C GLY A 280 7.13 7.00 -21.96
N ASP A 281 7.28 8.05 -21.17
CA ASP A 281 8.46 8.93 -21.10
C ASP A 281 9.13 8.90 -19.73
N VAL A 282 10.46 8.70 -19.69
CA VAL A 282 11.22 8.55 -18.43
C VAL A 282 12.10 9.77 -18.19
N ASP A 283 11.48 10.95 -18.15
CA ASP A 283 12.20 12.21 -18.00
C ASP A 283 12.85 12.35 -16.60
N VAL A 284 12.32 11.67 -15.59
CA VAL A 284 12.87 11.73 -14.22
C VAL A 284 14.29 11.20 -14.12
N GLU A 285 14.72 10.31 -15.02
CA GLU A 285 16.09 9.82 -15.06
C GLU A 285 17.11 10.94 -15.30
N MET A 286 16.70 12.03 -15.96
CA MET A 286 17.56 13.20 -16.20
C MET A 286 18.00 13.88 -14.89
N LEU A 287 17.28 13.70 -13.79
CA LEU A 287 17.62 14.26 -12.48
C LEU A 287 18.94 13.72 -11.90
N TRP A 288 19.40 12.56 -12.36
CA TRP A 288 20.69 11.99 -11.97
C TRP A 288 21.86 12.42 -12.87
N ASP A 289 21.59 13.06 -14.03
CA ASP A 289 22.66 13.60 -14.88
C ASP A 289 23.13 14.95 -14.35
N ARG A 290 24.34 14.97 -13.79
CA ARG A 290 24.99 16.19 -13.29
C ARG A 290 25.18 17.28 -14.35
N ARG A 291 25.12 16.96 -15.63
CA ARG A 291 25.21 17.93 -16.74
C ARG A 291 23.90 18.70 -16.94
N LEU A 292 22.81 18.19 -16.38
CA LEU A 292 21.46 18.75 -16.46
C LEU A 292 21.03 19.37 -15.11
N ASP A 293 21.99 19.89 -14.34
CA ASP A 293 21.68 20.62 -13.12
C ASP A 293 20.75 21.81 -13.42
N GLY A 294 19.61 21.88 -12.74
CA GLY A 294 18.54 22.84 -13.02
C GLY A 294 17.43 22.38 -13.97
N ILE A 295 17.50 21.17 -14.55
CA ILE A 295 16.46 20.59 -15.44
C ILE A 295 15.09 20.44 -14.76
N GLY A 296 14.99 20.65 -13.44
CA GLY A 296 13.72 20.64 -12.75
C GLY A 296 12.81 21.83 -13.05
N ASP A 297 13.34 22.96 -13.51
CA ASP A 297 12.53 24.18 -13.71
C ASP A 297 11.70 24.10 -15.02
N PRO A 298 10.36 23.99 -14.96
CA PRO A 298 9.53 23.88 -16.16
C PRO A 298 9.56 25.14 -17.04
N SER A 299 10.09 26.26 -16.54
CA SER A 299 10.25 27.50 -17.29
C SER A 299 11.57 27.58 -18.07
N ASP A 300 12.49 26.63 -17.88
CA ASP A 300 13.71 26.55 -18.69
C ASP A 300 13.37 26.29 -20.17
N THR A 301 14.09 26.96 -21.07
CA THR A 301 13.81 26.86 -22.51
C THR A 301 14.01 25.44 -23.05
N VAL A 302 14.97 24.69 -22.53
CA VAL A 302 15.20 23.28 -22.91
C VAL A 302 14.03 22.41 -22.44
N ASN A 303 13.54 22.61 -21.23
CA ASN A 303 12.41 21.86 -20.67
C ASN A 303 11.11 22.12 -21.42
N VAL A 304 10.84 23.37 -21.79
CA VAL A 304 9.70 23.72 -22.63
C VAL A 304 9.78 23.04 -24.00
N ILE A 305 10.97 22.97 -24.60
CA ILE A 305 11.18 22.31 -25.91
C ILE A 305 10.99 20.80 -25.80
N LEU A 306 11.52 20.18 -24.74
CA LEU A 306 11.44 18.73 -24.49
C LEU A 306 10.10 18.30 -23.86
N ARG A 307 9.26 19.26 -23.45
CA ARG A 307 8.00 19.07 -22.73
C ARG A 307 8.17 18.40 -21.35
N ILE A 308 9.31 18.63 -20.72
CA ILE A 308 9.60 18.14 -19.36
C ILE A 308 8.71 18.90 -18.37
N GLY A 309 8.03 18.14 -17.49
CA GLY A 309 7.19 18.67 -16.42
C GLY A 309 7.95 19.39 -15.31
N ASP A 310 7.24 19.82 -14.26
CA ASP A 310 7.88 20.42 -13.08
C ASP A 310 8.54 19.33 -12.23
N LEU A 311 9.86 19.18 -12.35
CA LEU A 311 10.64 18.21 -11.56
C LEU A 311 11.31 18.86 -10.34
N ARG A 312 10.95 20.09 -9.96
CA ARG A 312 11.45 20.69 -8.72
C ARG A 312 10.89 19.92 -7.51
N PRO A 313 11.64 19.80 -6.40
CA PRO A 313 11.17 19.07 -5.21
C PRO A 313 9.80 19.51 -4.69
N ALA A 314 9.45 20.80 -4.87
CA ALA A 314 8.16 21.35 -4.45
C ALA A 314 6.95 20.82 -5.24
N ALA A 315 7.17 20.20 -6.40
CA ALA A 315 6.12 19.63 -7.24
C ALA A 315 6.02 18.11 -7.10
N TRP A 316 6.96 17.46 -6.39
CA TRP A 316 7.08 16.00 -6.42
C TRP A 316 5.90 15.23 -5.86
N HIS A 317 5.11 15.84 -4.98
CA HIS A 317 3.95 15.23 -4.33
C HIS A 317 2.62 15.71 -4.91
N HIS A 318 2.66 16.53 -5.98
CA HIS A 318 1.45 16.95 -6.68
C HIS A 318 1.08 15.92 -7.76
N ALA A 319 -0.22 15.83 -8.06
CA ALA A 319 -0.70 15.02 -9.16
C ALA A 319 -0.07 15.49 -10.49
N ARG A 320 0.37 14.54 -11.33
CA ARG A 320 0.78 14.84 -12.70
C ARG A 320 -0.41 15.50 -13.42
N ASN A 321 -0.28 16.76 -13.83
CA ASN A 321 -1.23 17.36 -14.75
C ASN A 321 -0.97 16.71 -16.13
N ALA A 322 -1.95 15.92 -16.59
CA ALA A 322 -1.95 15.32 -17.93
C ALA A 322 -2.03 16.39 -19.04
#